data_AF-A0A562VDY9-F1
#
_entry.id   AF-A0A562VDY9-F1
#
_cell.length_a   1.000
_cell.length_b   1.000
_cell.length_c   1.000
_cell.angle_alpha   90.00
_cell.angle_beta   90.00
_cell.angle_gamma   90.00
#
_symmetry.space_group_name_H-M   'P 1'
#
loop_
_entity.id
_entity.type
_entity.pdbx_description
1 polymer ?
#
loop_
_entity_poly.entity_id
_entity_poly.type
_entity_poly.pdbx_seq_one_letter_code
_entity_poly.pdbx_strand_id
1 'polypeptide(L)'
;MEMETRRWDARRYVGIPAWVRLAEWGVVNALVPRVFGWLDERGVSPAGPLLYRYLSVPEGDGEYEVHVGVSVTADVAPDGEVVVAEIPAGRYVVATHHGHPDGLFGVEAELRETAAGEGRRWDVRVRDGREYWGGRFEFFHTDPAVTPDLDEWRTEVAYRLADLLELLNHWTVWLGTLRRRLAALSGLPRTTPVRRRPSALPFIHLMRPSLIRRQQFRSSESPGRHRMDT
;
A
#
# COMPACT_ATOMS: atom_id res chain seq x y z
N MET A 1 -5.99 -18.11 -17.09
CA MET A 1 -6.27 -16.66 -17.19
C MET A 1 -4.98 -15.88 -17.48
N GLU A 2 -5.03 -14.66 -18.04
CA GLU A 2 -3.84 -13.79 -18.09
C GLU A 2 -3.61 -13.13 -16.73
N MET A 3 -2.42 -13.31 -16.16
CA MET A 3 -2.00 -12.73 -14.90
C MET A 3 -0.71 -11.94 -15.12
N GLU A 4 -0.64 -10.73 -14.55
CA GLU A 4 0.54 -9.89 -14.63
C GLU A 4 0.93 -9.33 -13.26
N THR A 5 2.17 -8.86 -13.14
CA THR A 5 2.67 -8.24 -11.90
C THR A 5 2.85 -6.75 -12.10
N ARG A 6 1.95 -5.96 -11.54
CA ARG A 6 2.00 -4.49 -11.58
C ARG A 6 2.70 -3.95 -10.34
N ARG A 7 3.46 -2.86 -10.48
CA ARG A 7 3.90 -2.05 -9.35
C ARG A 7 3.01 -0.82 -9.26
N TRP A 8 2.45 -0.58 -8.09
CA TRP A 8 1.54 0.53 -7.82
C TRP A 8 2.14 1.47 -6.79
N ASP A 9 1.93 2.77 -7.00
CA ASP A 9 2.07 3.78 -5.96
C ASP A 9 0.84 3.79 -5.05
N ALA A 10 0.97 4.44 -3.89
CA ALA A 10 -0.12 4.63 -2.95
C ALA A 10 -1.23 5.49 -3.57
N ARG A 11 -2.48 5.05 -3.47
CA ARG A 11 -3.65 5.77 -4.00
C ARG A 11 -4.72 5.90 -2.92
N ARG A 12 -5.24 7.11 -2.74
CA ARG A 12 -6.36 7.35 -1.82
C ARG A 12 -7.67 6.84 -2.41
N TYR A 13 -8.53 6.30 -1.57
CA TYR A 13 -9.93 6.02 -1.88
C TYR A 13 -10.81 6.46 -0.72
N VAL A 14 -12.08 6.71 -1.01
CA VAL A 14 -13.15 6.78 0.00
C VAL A 14 -13.97 5.50 -0.08
N GLY A 15 -14.53 5.06 1.04
CA GLY A 15 -15.44 3.92 1.03
C GLY A 15 -16.25 3.78 2.31
N ILE A 16 -17.29 2.96 2.24
CA ILE A 16 -18.14 2.61 3.37
C ILE A 16 -17.68 1.22 3.86
N PRO A 17 -17.32 1.06 5.15
CA PRO A 17 -16.96 -0.23 5.71
C PRO A 17 -18.21 -1.07 6.01
N ALA A 18 -18.11 -2.38 5.81
CA ALA A 18 -19.16 -3.35 6.10
C ALA A 18 -18.59 -4.63 6.70
N TRP A 19 -19.37 -5.23 7.60
CA TRP A 19 -19.16 -6.56 8.15
C TRP A 19 -20.34 -7.42 7.75
N VAL A 20 -20.12 -8.44 6.92
CA VAL A 20 -21.20 -9.24 6.30
C VAL A 20 -20.79 -10.69 6.14
N ARG A 21 -21.75 -11.62 6.23
CA ARG A 21 -21.53 -12.99 5.74
C ARG A 21 -21.71 -13.04 4.22
N LEU A 22 -21.15 -14.05 3.57
CA LEU A 22 -21.31 -14.24 2.11
C LEU A 22 -22.79 -14.40 1.69
N ALA A 23 -23.63 -15.00 2.55
CA ALA A 23 -25.07 -15.11 2.33
C ALA A 23 -25.82 -13.75 2.35
N GLU A 24 -25.17 -12.70 2.85
CA GLU A 24 -25.74 -11.36 3.06
C GLU A 24 -25.12 -10.33 2.07
N TRP A 25 -24.39 -10.79 1.04
CA TRP A 25 -23.60 -9.94 0.14
C TRP A 25 -24.41 -8.85 -0.60
N GLY A 26 -25.73 -9.01 -0.71
CA GLY A 26 -26.64 -7.96 -1.17
C GLY A 26 -26.53 -6.64 -0.38
N VAL A 27 -26.14 -6.71 0.90
CA VAL A 27 -25.86 -5.53 1.75
C VAL A 27 -24.65 -4.76 1.22
N VAL A 28 -23.59 -5.44 0.76
CA VAL A 28 -22.39 -4.83 0.16
C VAL A 28 -22.76 -4.12 -1.14
N ASN A 29 -23.48 -4.81 -2.02
CA ASN A 29 -23.93 -4.24 -3.29
C ASN A 29 -24.83 -3.00 -3.09
N ALA A 30 -25.62 -2.95 -2.02
CA ALA A 30 -26.45 -1.79 -1.68
C ALA A 30 -25.65 -0.54 -1.25
N LEU A 31 -24.36 -0.67 -0.90
CA LEU A 31 -23.48 0.47 -0.58
C LEU A 31 -22.93 1.19 -1.81
N VAL A 32 -22.92 0.53 -2.98
CA VAL A 32 -22.42 1.10 -4.25
C VAL A 32 -23.08 2.46 -4.58
N PRO A 33 -24.41 2.59 -4.67
CA PRO A 33 -25.03 3.91 -4.94
C PRO A 33 -24.79 4.92 -3.82
N ARG A 34 -24.53 4.46 -2.58
CA ARG A 34 -24.32 5.34 -1.43
C ARG A 34 -22.94 6.01 -1.45
N VAL A 35 -21.88 5.28 -1.83
CA VAL A 35 -20.54 5.90 -1.97
C VAL A 35 -20.48 6.86 -3.17
N PHE A 36 -21.16 6.56 -4.28
CA PHE A 36 -21.25 7.51 -5.40
C PHE A 36 -22.11 8.74 -5.08
N GLY A 37 -23.24 8.58 -4.38
CA GLY A 37 -24.04 9.73 -3.92
C GLY A 37 -23.28 10.66 -2.97
N TRP A 38 -22.52 10.10 -2.02
CA TRP A 38 -21.69 10.88 -1.11
C TRP A 38 -20.61 11.71 -1.82
N LEU A 39 -20.05 11.17 -2.91
CA LEU A 39 -19.10 11.87 -3.78
C LEU A 39 -19.75 13.02 -4.55
N ASP A 40 -20.94 12.80 -5.12
CA ASP A 40 -21.71 13.78 -5.90
C ASP A 40 -22.13 14.98 -5.02
N GLU A 41 -22.67 14.72 -3.82
CA GLU A 41 -23.00 15.75 -2.80
C GLU A 41 -21.83 16.69 -2.47
N ARG A 42 -20.59 16.21 -2.63
CA ARG A 42 -19.34 16.94 -2.32
C ARG A 42 -18.63 17.46 -3.56
N GLY A 43 -19.18 17.23 -4.76
CA GLY A 43 -18.55 17.60 -6.03
C GLY A 43 -17.21 16.90 -6.29
N VAL A 44 -16.98 15.72 -5.68
CA VAL A 44 -15.72 14.99 -5.79
C VAL A 44 -15.80 13.98 -6.91
N SER A 45 -15.04 14.19 -7.98
CA SER A 45 -14.99 13.23 -9.09
C SER A 45 -14.24 11.94 -8.72
N PRO A 46 -14.77 10.75 -9.08
CA PRO A 46 -14.03 9.50 -9.09
C PRO A 46 -12.70 9.61 -9.85
N ALA A 47 -11.64 9.02 -9.30
CA ALA A 47 -10.33 8.87 -9.93
C ALA A 47 -10.03 7.43 -10.38
N GLY A 48 -11.06 6.57 -10.41
CA GLY A 48 -10.95 5.17 -10.79
C GLY A 48 -12.30 4.45 -10.72
N PRO A 49 -12.34 3.14 -11.05
CA PRO A 49 -13.54 2.31 -10.94
C PRO A 49 -14.03 2.16 -9.49
N LEU A 50 -15.25 1.63 -9.35
CA LEU A 50 -15.72 1.02 -8.11
C LEU A 50 -14.72 -0.05 -7.66
N LEU A 51 -14.42 -0.09 -6.35
CA LEU A 51 -13.59 -1.12 -5.75
C LEU A 51 -14.27 -1.75 -4.54
N TYR A 52 -14.11 -3.06 -4.41
CA TYR A 52 -14.27 -3.78 -3.14
C TYR A 52 -12.89 -4.08 -2.59
N ARG A 53 -12.58 -3.59 -1.39
CA ARG A 53 -11.36 -3.96 -0.66
C ARG A 53 -11.72 -4.91 0.46
N TYR A 54 -11.10 -6.08 0.46
CA TYR A 54 -11.19 -7.03 1.57
C TYR A 54 -10.07 -6.72 2.57
N LEU A 55 -10.43 -6.36 3.80
CA LEU A 55 -9.48 -6.08 4.89
C LEU A 55 -9.25 -7.35 5.71
N SER A 56 -10.33 -8.05 6.06
CA SER A 56 -10.24 -9.36 6.70
C SER A 56 -11.27 -10.35 6.17
N VAL A 57 -10.87 -11.62 6.08
CA VAL A 57 -11.64 -12.72 5.48
C VAL A 57 -11.67 -13.88 6.48
N PRO A 58 -12.85 -14.36 6.88
CA PRO A 58 -12.99 -15.44 7.84
C PRO A 58 -12.60 -16.79 7.25
N GLU A 59 -12.18 -17.72 8.10
CA GLU A 59 -12.32 -19.14 7.85
C GLU A 59 -13.80 -19.54 8.07
N GLY A 60 -14.38 -20.32 7.15
CA GLY A 60 -15.78 -20.75 7.24
C GLY A 60 -16.80 -19.66 6.88
N ASP A 61 -17.93 -19.64 7.60
CA ASP A 61 -19.13 -18.83 7.30
C ASP A 61 -19.21 -17.49 8.05
N GLY A 62 -18.08 -17.02 8.60
CA GLY A 62 -18.03 -15.79 9.38
C GLY A 62 -18.27 -14.50 8.58
N GLU A 63 -18.09 -13.37 9.25
CA GLU A 63 -18.19 -12.05 8.60
C GLU A 63 -16.88 -11.65 7.92
N TYR A 64 -16.97 -11.23 6.67
CA TYR A 64 -15.95 -10.50 5.92
C TYR A 64 -15.94 -9.05 6.36
N GLU A 65 -14.75 -8.44 6.45
CA GLU A 65 -14.58 -7.00 6.62
C GLU A 65 -14.19 -6.41 5.27
N VAL A 66 -15.10 -5.65 4.67
CA VAL A 66 -14.97 -5.11 3.31
C VAL A 66 -15.20 -3.61 3.30
N HIS A 67 -14.49 -2.86 2.46
CA HIS A 67 -14.86 -1.49 2.10
C HIS A 67 -15.41 -1.48 0.67
N VAL A 68 -16.59 -0.89 0.50
CA VAL A 68 -17.14 -0.53 -0.82
C VAL A 68 -16.73 0.90 -1.11
N GLY A 69 -15.93 1.12 -2.15
CA GLY A 69 -15.24 2.40 -2.32
C GLY A 69 -14.94 2.81 -3.75
N VAL A 70 -14.34 3.99 -3.89
CA VAL A 70 -13.92 4.57 -5.17
C VAL A 70 -12.62 5.36 -4.94
N SER A 71 -11.65 5.22 -5.85
CA SER A 71 -10.40 5.99 -5.77
C SER A 71 -10.68 7.49 -5.94
N VAL A 72 -9.95 8.36 -5.21
CA VAL A 72 -10.07 9.82 -5.30
C VAL A 72 -8.70 10.50 -5.26
N THR A 73 -8.56 11.62 -5.96
CA THR A 73 -7.37 12.50 -5.89
C THR A 73 -7.56 13.67 -4.91
N ALA A 74 -8.81 14.03 -4.59
CA ALA A 74 -9.13 15.11 -3.68
C ALA A 74 -8.67 14.83 -2.24
N ASP A 75 -8.43 15.90 -1.48
CA ASP A 75 -8.31 15.86 -0.03
C ASP A 75 -9.71 16.06 0.56
N VAL A 76 -10.31 14.96 1.01
CA VAL A 76 -11.68 14.93 1.53
C VAL A 76 -11.62 14.50 2.99
N ALA A 77 -12.43 15.13 3.85
CA ALA A 77 -12.58 14.70 5.23
C ALA A 77 -13.41 13.40 5.29
N PRO A 78 -13.07 12.44 6.18
CA PRO A 78 -13.97 11.34 6.50
C PRO A 78 -15.23 11.88 7.21
N ASP A 79 -16.35 11.20 7.02
CA ASP A 79 -17.65 11.66 7.49
C ASP A 79 -18.52 10.46 7.89
N GLY A 80 -18.57 10.19 9.20
CA GLY A 80 -19.44 9.19 9.84
C GLY A 80 -19.34 7.78 9.25
N GLU A 81 -20.12 7.55 8.21
CA GLU A 81 -20.23 6.30 7.45
C GLU A 81 -19.12 6.11 6.40
N VAL A 82 -18.54 7.20 5.87
CA VAL A 82 -17.48 7.15 4.85
C VAL A 82 -16.11 7.36 5.47
N VAL A 83 -15.23 6.37 5.27
CA VAL A 83 -13.82 6.43 5.66
C VAL A 83 -12.94 6.83 4.48
N VAL A 84 -11.86 7.55 4.78
CA VAL A 84 -10.78 7.85 3.84
C VAL A 84 -9.64 6.87 4.11
N ALA A 85 -9.21 6.13 3.09
CA ALA A 85 -8.22 5.08 3.22
C ALA A 85 -7.30 5.01 1.99
N GLU A 86 -6.32 4.09 2.02
CA GLU A 86 -5.30 3.97 0.99
C GLU A 86 -5.27 2.56 0.37
N ILE A 87 -5.18 2.48 -0.96
CA ILE A 87 -4.69 1.32 -1.72
C ILE A 87 -3.17 1.36 -1.60
N PRO A 88 -2.53 0.48 -0.80
CA PRO A 88 -1.13 0.68 -0.45
C PRO A 88 -0.18 0.49 -1.62
N ALA A 89 0.90 1.26 -1.66
CA ALA A 89 1.98 1.07 -2.62
C ALA A 89 2.55 -0.36 -2.53
N GLY A 90 2.97 -0.95 -3.65
CA GLY A 90 3.53 -2.30 -3.63
C GLY A 90 3.57 -2.97 -5.00
N ARG A 91 3.88 -4.27 -4.99
CA ARG A 91 3.70 -5.15 -6.15
C ARG A 91 2.39 -5.91 -5.97
N TYR A 92 1.59 -5.97 -7.02
CA TYR A 92 0.33 -6.68 -7.06
C TYR A 92 0.40 -7.73 -8.15
N VAL A 93 -0.09 -8.94 -7.88
CA VAL A 93 -0.52 -9.85 -8.94
C VAL A 93 -1.93 -9.43 -9.31
N VAL A 94 -2.14 -9.24 -10.61
CA VAL A 94 -3.38 -8.71 -11.16
C VAL A 94 -3.88 -9.64 -12.25
N ALA A 95 -5.17 -9.92 -12.24
CA ALA A 95 -5.84 -10.67 -13.29
C ALA A 95 -7.14 -9.96 -13.70
N THR A 96 -7.51 -10.05 -14.98
CA THR A 96 -8.78 -9.51 -15.48
C THR A 96 -9.75 -10.66 -15.77
N HIS A 97 -10.92 -10.59 -15.14
CA HIS A 97 -12.08 -11.42 -15.44
C HIS A 97 -12.99 -10.71 -16.45
N HIS A 98 -13.57 -11.48 -17.37
CA HIS A 98 -14.61 -11.06 -18.29
C HIS A 98 -15.76 -12.06 -18.16
N GLY A 99 -16.96 -11.57 -17.81
CA GLY A 99 -18.14 -12.39 -17.54
C GLY A 99 -18.71 -12.19 -16.14
N HIS A 100 -19.73 -12.98 -15.80
CA HIS A 100 -20.49 -12.87 -14.56
C HIS A 100 -19.60 -12.78 -13.29
N PRO A 101 -19.88 -11.87 -12.33
CA PRO A 101 -19.11 -11.74 -11.09
C PRO A 101 -18.99 -13.02 -10.26
N ASP A 102 -19.98 -13.92 -10.28
CA ASP A 102 -19.88 -15.24 -9.61
C ASP A 102 -18.67 -16.08 -10.07
N GLY A 103 -18.15 -15.83 -11.28
CA GLY A 103 -16.91 -16.44 -11.77
C GLY A 103 -15.64 -16.00 -11.02
N LEU A 104 -15.70 -14.90 -10.27
CA LEU A 104 -14.56 -14.34 -9.54
C LEU A 104 -13.98 -15.30 -8.51
N PHE A 105 -14.79 -16.17 -7.90
CA PHE A 105 -14.29 -17.18 -6.96
C PHE A 105 -13.25 -18.12 -7.60
N GLY A 106 -13.48 -18.53 -8.86
CA GLY A 106 -12.53 -19.35 -9.62
C GLY A 106 -11.28 -18.57 -10.02
N VAL A 107 -11.45 -17.31 -10.41
CA VAL A 107 -10.36 -16.36 -10.74
C VAL A 107 -9.45 -16.10 -9.55
N GLU A 108 -10.02 -15.84 -8.37
CA GLU A 108 -9.28 -15.66 -7.12
C GLU A 108 -8.54 -16.94 -6.70
N ALA A 109 -9.14 -18.12 -6.89
CA ALA A 109 -8.50 -19.39 -6.62
C ALA A 109 -7.30 -19.63 -7.56
N GLU A 110 -7.49 -19.49 -8.89
CA GLU A 110 -6.42 -19.63 -9.90
C GLU A 110 -5.27 -18.66 -9.58
N LEU A 111 -5.59 -17.39 -9.29
CA LEU A 111 -4.61 -16.36 -8.93
C LEU A 111 -3.80 -16.73 -7.67
N ARG A 112 -4.48 -17.21 -6.62
CA ARG A 112 -3.84 -17.64 -5.36
C ARG A 112 -2.91 -18.84 -5.56
N GLU A 113 -3.34 -19.83 -6.33
CA GLU A 113 -2.59 -21.06 -6.62
C GLU A 113 -1.38 -20.80 -7.52
N THR A 114 -1.55 -20.07 -8.63
CA THR A 114 -0.47 -19.80 -9.59
C THR A 114 0.69 -19.04 -8.94
N ALA A 115 0.41 -17.97 -8.19
CA ALA A 115 1.47 -17.21 -7.53
C ALA A 115 2.18 -18.02 -6.42
N ALA A 116 1.45 -18.90 -5.72
CA ALA A 116 2.05 -19.81 -4.74
C ALA A 116 2.95 -20.86 -5.41
N GLY A 117 2.57 -21.39 -6.56
CA GLY A 117 3.40 -22.26 -7.41
C GLY A 117 4.68 -21.57 -7.89
N GLU A 118 4.63 -20.27 -8.16
CA GLU A 118 5.80 -19.44 -8.46
C GLU A 118 6.63 -19.03 -7.23
N GLY A 119 6.30 -19.54 -6.03
CA GLY A 119 7.01 -19.25 -4.78
C GLY A 119 6.80 -17.83 -4.25
N ARG A 120 5.82 -17.09 -4.79
CA ARG A 120 5.49 -15.74 -4.34
C ARG A 120 4.73 -15.80 -3.02
N ARG A 121 4.85 -14.73 -2.22
CA ARG A 121 4.15 -14.61 -0.94
C ARG A 121 3.15 -13.48 -0.99
N TRP A 122 1.92 -13.76 -0.56
CA TRP A 122 0.87 -12.76 -0.38
C TRP A 122 1.16 -11.89 0.85
N ASP A 123 0.78 -10.62 0.79
CA ASP A 123 0.75 -9.73 1.96
C ASP A 123 -0.52 -9.99 2.76
N VAL A 124 -0.51 -11.13 3.46
CA VAL A 124 -1.61 -11.61 4.30
C VAL A 124 -1.04 -12.13 5.62
N ARG A 125 -1.76 -11.87 6.71
CA ARG A 125 -1.46 -12.43 8.04
C ARG A 125 -2.65 -13.27 8.48
N VAL A 126 -2.41 -14.52 8.87
CA VAL A 126 -3.45 -15.39 9.42
C VAL A 126 -3.36 -15.35 10.95
N ARG A 127 -4.50 -15.11 11.61
CA ARG A 127 -4.62 -15.13 13.06
C ARG A 127 -6.04 -15.55 13.45
N ASP A 128 -6.17 -16.40 14.46
CA ASP A 128 -7.44 -16.76 15.11
C ASP A 128 -8.57 -17.14 14.11
N GLY A 129 -8.25 -17.92 13.07
CA GLY A 129 -9.20 -18.34 12.03
C GLY A 129 -9.59 -17.24 11.03
N ARG A 130 -8.73 -16.23 10.83
CA ARG A 130 -9.01 -15.08 9.95
C ARG A 130 -7.76 -14.64 9.18
N GLU A 131 -7.93 -14.39 7.88
CA GLU A 131 -6.93 -13.74 7.04
C GLU A 131 -7.07 -12.22 7.15
N TYR A 132 -5.97 -11.50 7.33
CA TYR A 132 -5.90 -10.04 7.30
C TYR A 132 -5.02 -9.60 6.12
N TRP A 133 -5.61 -8.87 5.16
CA TRP A 133 -5.02 -8.58 3.86
C TRP A 133 -4.46 -7.15 3.80
N GLY A 134 -3.17 -7.03 3.49
CA GLY A 134 -2.54 -5.73 3.23
C GLY A 134 -3.01 -5.09 1.93
N GLY A 135 -3.48 -5.90 0.97
CA GLY A 135 -4.23 -5.43 -0.18
C GLY A 135 -4.84 -6.58 -0.97
N ARG A 136 -6.16 -6.80 -0.83
CA ARG A 136 -6.96 -7.68 -1.68
C ARG A 136 -8.12 -6.84 -2.22
N PHE A 137 -8.22 -6.78 -3.54
CA PHE A 137 -9.12 -5.86 -4.23
C PHE A 137 -9.81 -6.53 -5.43
N GLU A 138 -11.08 -6.16 -5.63
CA GLU A 138 -11.78 -6.24 -6.91
C GLU A 138 -12.04 -4.81 -7.41
N PHE A 139 -11.90 -4.58 -8.72
CA PHE A 139 -12.20 -3.31 -9.38
C PHE A 139 -13.18 -3.55 -10.53
N PHE A 140 -14.37 -2.98 -10.43
CA PHE A 140 -15.44 -3.15 -11.43
C PHE A 140 -15.35 -2.03 -12.47
N HIS A 141 -14.90 -2.38 -13.68
CA HIS A 141 -14.69 -1.41 -14.76
C HIS A 141 -15.92 -1.16 -15.64
N THR A 142 -16.93 -2.00 -15.51
CA THR A 142 -18.21 -1.88 -16.22
C THR A 142 -19.22 -1.15 -15.33
N ASP A 143 -19.89 -0.15 -15.88
CA ASP A 143 -20.99 0.54 -15.19
C ASP A 143 -22.28 -0.28 -15.32
N PRO A 144 -22.88 -0.77 -14.22
CA PRO A 144 -24.12 -1.56 -14.25
C PRO A 144 -25.31 -0.81 -14.87
N ALA A 145 -25.32 0.52 -14.86
CA ALA A 145 -26.38 1.33 -15.46
C ALA A 145 -26.24 1.45 -16.99
N VAL A 146 -25.04 1.22 -17.54
CA VAL A 146 -24.75 1.25 -18.98
C VAL A 146 -24.79 -0.16 -19.58
N THR A 147 -24.21 -1.14 -18.88
CA THR A 147 -24.14 -2.54 -19.29
C THR A 147 -24.75 -3.39 -18.17
N PRO A 148 -26.06 -3.64 -18.19
CA PRO A 148 -26.74 -4.42 -17.16
C PRO A 148 -26.53 -5.94 -17.31
N ASP A 149 -26.05 -6.41 -18.48
CA ASP A 149 -25.70 -7.80 -18.69
C ASP A 149 -24.39 -8.13 -17.95
N LEU A 150 -24.49 -8.97 -16.93
CA LEU A 150 -23.38 -9.38 -16.08
C LEU A 150 -22.33 -10.20 -16.84
N ASP A 151 -22.71 -10.88 -17.93
CA ASP A 151 -21.78 -11.64 -18.77
C ASP A 151 -20.90 -10.75 -19.67
N GLU A 152 -21.20 -9.46 -19.78
CA GLU A 152 -20.35 -8.47 -20.46
C GLU A 152 -19.41 -7.73 -19.49
N TRP A 153 -19.44 -8.02 -18.18
CA TRP A 153 -18.68 -7.26 -17.19
C TRP A 153 -17.18 -7.53 -17.24
N ARG A 154 -16.38 -6.47 -17.04
CA ARG A 154 -14.93 -6.53 -16.85
C ARG A 154 -14.59 -6.19 -15.41
N THR A 155 -14.00 -7.15 -14.70
CA THR A 155 -13.57 -6.98 -13.31
C THR A 155 -12.07 -7.29 -13.18
N GLU A 156 -11.32 -6.42 -12.52
CA GLU A 156 -9.90 -6.62 -12.25
C GLU A 156 -9.70 -7.06 -10.79
N VAL A 157 -9.10 -8.22 -10.58
CA VAL A 157 -8.74 -8.77 -9.27
C VAL A 157 -7.26 -8.50 -9.00
N ALA A 158 -6.93 -7.91 -7.84
CA ALA A 158 -5.57 -7.51 -7.51
C ALA A 158 -5.18 -7.82 -6.06
N TYR A 159 -4.11 -8.61 -5.89
CA TYR A 159 -3.61 -9.07 -4.60
C TYR A 159 -2.17 -8.58 -4.37
N ARG A 160 -1.91 -7.90 -3.25
CA ARG A 160 -0.60 -7.38 -2.85
C ARG A 160 0.34 -8.53 -2.50
N LEU A 161 1.53 -8.51 -3.09
CA LEU A 161 2.64 -9.38 -2.71
C LEU A 161 3.36 -8.79 -1.49
N ALA A 162 3.73 -9.66 -0.56
CA ALA A 162 4.59 -9.29 0.57
C ALA A 162 5.95 -8.80 0.05
N ASP A 163 6.45 -7.69 0.60
CA ASP A 163 7.82 -7.27 0.34
C ASP A 163 8.80 -8.03 1.26
N LEU A 164 9.85 -8.58 0.67
CA LEU A 164 10.85 -9.37 1.40
C LEU A 164 11.61 -8.52 2.44
N LEU A 165 11.68 -7.20 2.24
CA LEU A 165 12.27 -6.27 3.21
C LEU A 165 11.36 -6.02 4.43
N GLU A 166 10.03 -5.98 4.26
CA GLU A 166 9.09 -5.91 5.39
C GLU A 166 9.16 -7.20 6.23
N LEU A 167 9.31 -8.35 5.56
CA LEU A 167 9.54 -9.64 6.22
C LEU A 167 10.89 -9.71 6.96
N LEU A 168 11.94 -9.02 6.50
CA LEU A 168 13.22 -8.98 7.24
C LEU A 168 13.19 -8.04 8.46
N ASN A 169 12.31 -7.03 8.49
CA ASN A 169 12.21 -6.12 9.64
C ASN A 169 11.67 -6.80 10.92
N HIS A 170 10.98 -7.94 10.83
CA HIS A 170 10.61 -8.70 12.04
C HIS A 170 11.81 -9.44 12.69
N TRP A 171 12.86 -9.75 11.91
CA TRP A 171 14.09 -10.37 12.44
C TRP A 171 14.97 -9.39 13.23
N THR A 172 14.91 -8.10 12.92
CA THR A 172 15.71 -7.06 13.59
C THR A 172 15.37 -6.92 15.08
N VAL A 173 14.09 -7.13 15.44
CA VAL A 173 13.60 -7.15 16.82
C VAL A 173 14.19 -8.34 17.61
N TRP A 174 14.32 -9.50 16.95
CA TRP A 174 14.90 -10.70 17.55
C TRP A 174 16.42 -10.56 17.77
N LEU A 175 17.15 -10.05 16.77
CA LEU A 175 18.59 -9.73 16.89
C LEU A 175 18.88 -8.65 17.95
N GLY A 176 18.00 -7.66 18.11
CA GLY A 176 18.08 -6.65 19.18
C GLY A 176 17.92 -7.23 20.59
N THR A 177 17.27 -8.38 20.72
CA THR A 177 17.13 -9.13 21.97
C THR A 177 18.32 -10.07 22.19
N LEU A 178 18.81 -10.72 21.13
CA LEU A 178 19.97 -11.61 21.17
C LEU A 178 21.27 -10.87 21.55
N ARG A 179 21.50 -9.65 21.03
CA ARG A 179 22.68 -8.83 21.42
C ARG A 179 22.70 -8.50 22.92
N ARG A 180 21.54 -8.29 23.56
CA ARG A 180 21.46 -8.01 25.01
C ARG A 180 21.77 -9.25 25.85
N ARG A 181 21.32 -10.44 25.41
CA ARG A 181 21.65 -11.71 26.08
C ARG A 181 23.11 -12.12 25.90
N LEU A 182 23.70 -11.91 24.71
CA LEU A 182 25.12 -12.19 24.48
C LEU A 182 26.04 -11.25 25.27
N ALA A 183 25.70 -9.96 25.40
CA ALA A 183 26.44 -9.02 26.25
C ALA A 183 26.39 -9.36 27.75
N ALA A 184 25.34 -10.07 28.21
CA ALA A 184 25.23 -10.57 29.57
C ALA A 184 26.01 -11.87 29.81
N LEU A 185 26.36 -12.61 28.74
CA LEU A 185 27.13 -13.86 28.80
C LEU A 185 28.64 -13.65 28.53
N SER A 186 29.02 -12.56 27.88
CA SER A 186 30.42 -12.14 27.75
C SER A 186 30.94 -11.58 29.08
N GLY A 187 31.31 -12.46 30.01
CA GLY A 187 31.94 -12.15 31.30
C GLY A 187 33.36 -11.58 31.16
N LEU A 188 33.53 -10.51 30.41
CA LEU A 188 34.80 -9.78 30.32
C LEU A 188 35.02 -9.01 31.64
N PRO A 189 36.14 -9.22 32.34
CA PRO A 189 36.41 -8.54 33.60
C PRO A 189 36.50 -7.03 33.37
N ARG A 190 35.80 -6.26 34.20
CA ARG A 190 35.94 -4.79 34.24
C ARG A 190 37.39 -4.46 34.58
N THR A 191 38.13 -3.92 33.62
CA THR A 191 39.47 -3.38 33.87
C THR A 191 39.34 -2.15 34.76
N THR A 192 39.79 -2.27 36.01
CA THR A 192 39.81 -1.18 36.98
C THR A 192 40.66 -0.03 36.41
N PRO A 193 40.17 1.23 36.39
CA PRO A 193 40.95 2.33 35.85
C PRO A 193 42.16 2.62 36.74
N VAL A 194 43.35 2.30 36.26
CA VAL A 194 44.62 2.69 36.91
C VAL A 194 44.75 4.21 36.87
N ARG A 195 44.61 4.83 38.04
CA ARG A 195 44.71 6.27 38.26
C ARG A 195 46.14 6.78 38.00
N ARG A 196 46.45 7.16 36.76
CA ARG A 196 47.69 7.90 36.45
C ARG A 196 47.55 9.38 36.85
N ARG A 197 48.58 9.91 37.53
CA ARG A 197 48.74 11.33 37.86
C ARG A 197 49.06 12.16 36.60
N PRO A 198 48.78 13.47 36.58
CA PRO A 198 49.09 14.33 35.44
C PRO A 198 50.58 14.67 35.35
N SER A 199 51.11 14.71 34.14
CA SER A 199 52.44 15.29 33.84
C SER A 199 52.43 15.97 32.48
N ALA A 200 52.74 17.27 32.49
CA ALA A 200 53.10 18.23 31.45
C ALA A 200 53.10 17.83 29.95
N LEU A 201 52.53 18.73 29.13
CA LEU A 201 52.86 18.95 27.70
C LEU A 201 54.30 19.53 27.57
N PRO A 202 54.98 19.39 26.41
CA PRO A 202 54.74 20.23 25.22
C PRO A 202 54.35 19.40 23.98
N PHE A 203 53.45 19.85 23.10
CA PHE A 203 53.64 20.88 22.06
C PHE A 203 54.61 20.46 20.93
N ILE A 204 54.06 20.06 19.78
CA ILE A 204 54.57 20.36 18.43
C ILE A 204 53.36 20.59 17.52
N HIS A 205 53.57 21.42 16.51
CA HIS A 205 52.58 22.18 15.74
C HIS A 205 52.58 21.69 14.30
N LEU A 206 51.43 21.63 13.59
CA LEU A 206 51.22 22.24 12.26
C LEU A 206 49.85 21.92 11.62
N MET A 207 49.32 22.93 10.90
CA MET A 207 48.45 22.85 9.70
C MET A 207 47.01 22.33 9.79
N ARG A 208 46.09 23.25 10.12
CA ARG A 208 44.97 23.64 9.22
C ARG A 208 45.43 24.88 8.41
N PRO A 209 44.73 25.41 7.36
CA PRO A 209 43.33 25.18 6.94
C PRO A 209 43.11 25.12 5.39
N SER A 210 41.85 25.28 4.96
CA SER A 210 41.42 26.05 3.76
C SER A 210 41.65 25.46 2.33
N LEU A 211 40.86 25.75 1.28
CA LEU A 211 39.61 26.52 1.06
C LEU A 211 39.09 26.25 -0.40
N ILE A 212 37.85 26.66 -0.74
CA ILE A 212 37.44 27.23 -2.07
C ILE A 212 37.36 26.25 -3.27
N ARG A 213 36.42 26.36 -4.26
CA ARG A 213 35.51 27.46 -4.67
C ARG A 213 34.16 27.00 -5.27
N ARG A 214 33.21 27.93 -5.32
CA ARG A 214 32.02 27.93 -6.21
C ARG A 214 32.34 28.46 -7.62
N GLN A 215 31.64 27.97 -8.63
CA GLN A 215 31.00 28.71 -9.75
C GLN A 215 29.80 27.83 -10.19
N GLN A 216 28.58 28.28 -10.48
CA GLN A 216 28.01 29.61 -10.70
C GLN A 216 28.60 30.40 -11.87
N PHE A 217 28.06 30.12 -13.07
CA PHE A 217 27.82 31.13 -14.11
C PHE A 217 26.32 31.40 -14.21
N ARG A 218 25.95 32.64 -14.49
CA ARG A 218 24.58 33.16 -14.62
C ARG A 218 24.62 34.27 -15.68
N SER A 219 23.46 34.60 -16.26
CA SER A 219 23.23 35.74 -17.16
C SER A 219 23.78 35.54 -18.59
N SER A 220 23.13 35.97 -19.67
CA SER A 220 21.74 36.46 -19.90
C SER A 220 21.47 36.44 -21.43
N GLU A 221 20.36 36.90 -22.05
CA GLU A 221 19.22 37.71 -21.59
C GLU A 221 17.91 37.40 -22.36
N SER A 222 17.14 38.42 -22.78
CA SER A 222 15.92 38.40 -23.61
C SER A 222 15.89 39.75 -24.40
N PRO A 223 14.83 40.15 -25.15
CA PRO A 223 13.71 39.44 -25.78
C PRO A 223 13.57 39.79 -27.30
N GLY A 224 12.59 39.20 -28.00
CA GLY A 224 12.24 39.60 -29.38
C GLY A 224 10.72 39.60 -29.64
N ARG A 225 10.09 40.79 -29.64
CA ARG A 225 8.72 41.01 -30.18
C ARG A 225 8.81 41.54 -31.61
N HIS A 226 7.95 41.08 -32.51
CA HIS A 226 7.42 41.91 -33.60
C HIS A 226 5.92 41.66 -33.84
N ARG A 227 5.23 42.71 -34.28
CA ARG A 227 3.81 42.76 -34.69
C ARG A 227 3.67 42.16 -36.12
N MET A 228 2.58 41.47 -36.50
CA MET A 228 1.19 41.92 -36.77
C MET A 228 1.02 42.56 -38.16
N ASP A 229 -0.20 42.47 -38.69
CA ASP A 229 -0.69 42.90 -40.02
C ASP A 229 -0.28 41.95 -41.19
N THR A 230 -1.17 41.52 -42.10
CA THR A 230 -2.59 41.88 -42.37
C THR A 230 -3.39 40.66 -42.82
#